data_AF-A0A3D4JD36-F1
#
_entry.id   AF-A0A3D4JD36-F1
#
_cell.length_a   1.000
_cell.length_b   1.000
_cell.length_c   1.000
_cell.angle_alpha   90.00
_cell.angle_beta   90.00
_cell.angle_gamma   90.00
#
_symmetry.space_group_name_H-M   'P 1'
#
loop_
_entity.id
_entity.type
_entity.pdbx_description
1 polymer ?
#
loop_
_entity_poly.entity_id
_entity_poly.type
_entity_poly.pdbx_seq_one_letter_code
_entity_poly.pdbx_strand_id
1 'polypeptide(L)' 'VKNIASKQKKKDLLFVQELLANRKIKSVIDKTFPLIELADAFRYFESGKVKGKVVISH' A
#
# COMPACT_ATOMS: atom_id res chain seq x y z
N VAL A 1 -0.29 -2.58 -20.49
CA VAL A 1 0.06 -3.27 -19.23
C VAL A 1 -1.21 -3.76 -18.56
N LYS A 2 -1.36 -5.07 -18.33
CA LYS A 2 -2.56 -5.65 -17.72
C LYS A 2 -2.46 -5.43 -16.20
N ASN A 3 -3.33 -4.60 -15.63
CA ASN A 3 -3.36 -4.40 -14.18
C ASN A 3 -3.92 -5.67 -13.52
N ILE A 4 -3.09 -6.43 -12.78
CA ILE A 4 -3.53 -7.61 -12.04
C ILE A 4 -4.14 -7.11 -10.73
N ALA A 5 -5.35 -6.54 -10.82
CA ALA A 5 -6.13 -6.15 -9.66
C ALA A 5 -6.94 -7.37 -9.19
N SER A 6 -6.59 -7.93 -8.03
CA SER A 6 -7.43 -8.94 -7.38
C SER A 6 -8.63 -8.24 -6.74
N LYS A 7 -9.83 -8.81 -6.91
CA LYS A 7 -11.00 -8.35 -6.17
C LYS A 7 -10.79 -8.66 -4.70
N GLN A 8 -10.77 -7.63 -3.85
CA GLN A 8 -10.60 -7.79 -2.42
C GLN A 8 -11.79 -8.56 -1.84
N LYS A 9 -11.56 -9.75 -1.29
CA LYS A 9 -12.56 -10.53 -0.54
C LYS A 9 -12.26 -10.42 0.95
N LYS A 10 -13.32 -10.35 1.78
CA LYS A 10 -13.19 -10.29 3.24
C LYS A 10 -12.32 -11.42 3.80
N LYS A 11 -12.53 -12.65 3.32
CA LYS A 11 -11.75 -13.83 3.74
C LYS A 11 -10.25 -13.65 3.48
N ASP A 12 -9.89 -13.16 2.30
CA ASP A 12 -8.50 -12.93 1.92
C ASP A 12 -7.86 -11.84 2.79
N LEU A 13 -8.60 -10.78 3.12
CA LEU A 13 -8.11 -9.70 3.99
C LEU A 13 -7.90 -10.17 5.44
N LEU A 14 -8.82 -10.98 5.98
CA LEU A 14 -8.67 -11.59 7.31
C LEU A 14 -7.45 -12.50 7.36
N PHE A 15 -7.23 -13.30 6.32
CA PHE A 15 -6.03 -14.13 6.20
C PHE A 15 -4.74 -13.28 6.21
N VAL A 16 -4.70 -12.20 5.43
CA VAL A 16 -3.54 -11.28 5.43
C VAL A 16 -3.34 -10.61 6.80
N GLN A 17 -4.43 -10.25 7.50
CA GLN A 17 -4.38 -9.69 8.86
C GLN A 17 -3.71 -10.66 9.85
N GLU A 18 -4.06 -11.94 9.82
CA GLU A 18 -3.43 -12.97 10.67
C GLU A 18 -1.93 -13.10 10.38
N LEU A 19 -1.53 -13.07 9.10
CA LEU A 19 -0.12 -13.15 8.72
C LEU A 19 0.68 -11.93 9.20
N LEU A 20 0.07 -10.73 9.16
CA LEU A 20 0.66 -9.50 9.71
C LEU A 20 0.78 -9.58 11.23
N ALA A 21 -0.26 -10.01 11.94
CA ALA A 21 -0.28 -10.13 13.40
C ALA A 21 0.79 -11.12 13.90
N ASN A 22 0.95 -12.24 13.19
CA ASN A 22 1.97 -13.25 13.48
C ASN A 22 3.37 -12.91 12.94
N ARG A 23 3.57 -11.69 12.41
CA ARG A 23 4.84 -11.22 11.80
C ARG A 23 5.39 -12.13 10.70
N LYS A 24 4.54 -12.93 10.05
CA LYS A 24 4.91 -13.78 8.90
C LYS A 24 5.06 -12.97 7.62
N ILE A 25 4.35 -11.84 7.53
CA ILE A 25 4.48 -10.85 6.47
C ILE A 25 4.76 -9.49 7.13
N LYS A 26 5.63 -8.69 6.49
CA LYS A 26 5.85 -7.28 6.84
C LYS A 26 5.46 -6.41 5.64
N SER A 27 4.59 -5.43 5.87
CA SER A 27 4.30 -4.41 4.86
C SER A 27 5.53 -3.51 4.68
N VAL A 28 5.97 -3.31 3.44
CA VAL A 28 7.04 -2.37 3.12
C VAL A 28 6.39 -1.04 2.74
N ILE A 29 6.45 -0.08 3.65
CA ILE A 29 6.01 1.30 3.42
C ILE A 29 7.22 2.07 2.94
N ASP A 30 7.11 2.62 1.74
CA ASP A 30 8.19 3.38 1.12
C ASP A 30 8.17 4.84 1.60
N LYS A 31 6.99 5.48 1.52
CA LYS A 31 6.80 6.85 2.01
C LYS A 31 5.38 7.04 2.52
N THR A 32 5.27 7.90 3.53
CA THR A 32 3.99 8.37 4.06
C THR A 32 3.88 9.87 3.78
N PHE A 33 2.71 10.30 3.31
CA PHE A 33 2.39 11.70 3.04
C PHE A 33 1.15 12.08 3.85
N PRO A 34 1.11 13.26 4.50
CA PRO A 34 -0.13 13.76 5.07
C PRO A 34 -1.15 14.05 3.97
N LEU A 35 -2.44 14.04 4.33
CA LEU A 35 -3.53 14.24 3.37
C LEU A 35 -3.41 15.57 2.60
N ILE A 36 -2.84 16.61 3.23
CA ILE A 36 -2.59 17.90 2.58
C ILE A 36 -1.56 17.82 1.44
N GLU A 37 -0.70 16.80 1.43
CA GLU A 37 0.33 16.54 0.41
C GLU A 37 -0.13 15.51 -0.65
N LEU A 38 -1.45 15.30 -0.81
CA LEU A 38 -1.98 14.28 -1.72
C LEU A 38 -1.43 14.40 -3.15
N ALA A 39 -1.31 15.64 -3.67
CA ALA A 39 -0.77 15.89 -5.00
C ALA A 39 0.69 15.41 -5.13
N ASP A 40 1.51 15.62 -4.11
CA ASP A 40 2.91 15.18 -4.09
C ASP A 40 3.03 13.66 -3.94
N ALA A 41 2.13 13.04 -3.18
CA ALA A 41 2.04 11.59 -3.09
C ALA A 41 1.78 10.95 -4.47
N PHE A 42 0.89 11.53 -5.27
CA PHE A 42 0.62 11.07 -6.65
C PHE A 42 1.82 11.29 -7.57
N ARG A 43 2.45 12.47 -7.55
CA ARG A 43 3.67 12.73 -8.34
C ARG A 43 4.79 11.74 -8.00
N TYR A 44 4.98 11.45 -6.72
CA TYR A 44 5.93 10.44 -6.26
C TYR A 44 5.57 9.05 -6.78
N PHE A 45 4.29 8.67 -6.69
CA PHE A 45 3.80 7.38 -7.17
C PHE A 45 4.02 7.19 -8.68
N GLU A 46 3.72 8.22 -9.47
CA GLU A 46 3.88 8.22 -10.92
C GLU A 46 5.35 8.23 -11.38
N SER A 47 6.28 8.61 -10.52
CA SER A 47 7.71 8.63 -10.85
C SER A 47 8.31 7.25 -11.16
N GLY A 48 7.61 6.16 -10.82
CA GLY A 48 8.08 4.79 -11.02
C GLY A 48 9.21 4.35 -10.06
N LYS A 49 9.62 5.21 -9.13
CA LYS A 49 10.69 4.94 -8.16
C LYS A 49 10.20 4.29 -6.87
N VAL A 50 8.89 4.05 -6.75
CA VAL A 50 8.27 3.52 -5.54
C VAL A 50 8.76 2.11 -5.23
N LYS A 51 9.29 1.90 -4.03
CA LYS A 51 9.75 0.61 -3.52
C LYS A 51 8.89 0.13 -2.35
N GLY A 52 7.62 -0.13 -2.63
CA GLY A 52 6.66 -0.59 -1.63
C GLY A 52 5.31 0.10 -1.77
N LYS A 53 4.68 0.41 -0.63
CA LYS A 53 3.42 1.15 -0.57
C LYS A 53 3.66 2.61 -0.23
N VAL A 54 2.94 3.49 -0.92
CA VAL A 54 2.76 4.89 -0.54
C VAL A 54 1.52 4.96 0.35
N VAL A 55 1.65 5.56 1.53
CA VAL A 55 0.55 5.70 2.50
C VAL A 55 0.15 7.17 2.61
N ILE A 56 -1.15 7.43 2.70
CA ILE A 56 -1.68 8.75 3.04
C ILE A 56 -2.12 8.72 4.51
N SER A 57 -1.63 9.67 5.31
CA SER A 57 -2.00 9.83 6.72
C SER A 57 -2.96 11.00 6.92
N HIS A 58 -3.77 10.93 7.99
CA HIS A 58 -4.71 11.98 8.38
C HIS A 58 -4.07 13.03 9.29
#